data_AF-A0A940BTU0-F1
#
_entry.id   AF-A0A940BTU0-F1
#
_cell.length_a   1.000
_cell.length_b   1.000
_cell.length_c   1.000
_cell.angle_alpha   90.00
_cell.angle_beta   90.00
_cell.angle_gamma   90.00
#
_symmetry.space_group_name_H-M   'P 1'
#
loop_
_entity.id
_entity.type
_entity.pdbx_description
1 polymer ?
#
loop_
_entity_poly.entity_id
_entity_poly.type
_entity_poly.pdbx_seq_one_letter_code
_entity_poly.pdbx_strand_id
1 'polypeptide(L)'
;MVKAEVVYTRKGFFQLPKTYNNVTFGITLVIWSTSMILILGIPVLSFLTGTEMPEDYAKYLFFLIAGLVFLILLRNVILPLSAFNKYHKKFGDTQIYYEFGEEGFTCVQNGNGFSENIALSYNKLDKVIETKEYFLLSPRSGSAYTIAKTDITEGTPEELRGILRRSMGKKYKVK
;
A
#
# COMPACT_ATOMS: atom_id res chain seq x y z
N MET A 1 25.42 -7.27 10.55
CA MET A 1 24.46 -8.14 9.86
C MET A 1 23.17 -8.07 10.67
N VAL A 2 22.07 -7.65 10.06
CA VAL A 2 20.82 -7.35 10.79
C VAL A 2 19.83 -8.49 10.58
N LYS A 3 19.12 -8.92 11.62
CA LYS A 3 18.04 -9.91 11.52
C LYS A 3 16.74 -9.38 12.11
N ALA A 4 15.63 -9.83 11.55
CA ALA A 4 14.29 -9.48 12.04
C ALA A 4 13.35 -10.70 12.00
N GLU A 5 12.47 -10.77 12.99
CA GLU A 5 11.43 -11.80 13.10
C GLU A 5 10.06 -11.14 12.99
N VAL A 6 9.43 -11.30 11.84
CA VAL A 6 8.21 -10.56 11.51
C VAL A 6 7.01 -11.50 11.50
N VAL A 7 5.95 -11.09 12.21
CA VAL A 7 4.62 -11.69 12.08
C VAL A 7 3.71 -10.70 11.36
N TYR A 8 3.27 -11.06 10.15
CA TYR A 8 2.39 -10.17 9.41
C TYR A 8 0.99 -10.12 10.01
N THR A 9 0.70 -9.01 10.67
CA THR A 9 -0.63 -8.72 11.23
C THR A 9 -1.52 -7.98 10.24
N ARG A 10 -2.83 -8.05 10.47
CA ARG A 10 -3.83 -7.26 9.73
C ARG A 10 -3.49 -5.77 9.71
N LYS A 11 -2.96 -5.21 10.80
CA LYS A 11 -2.60 -3.79 10.88
C LYS A 11 -1.54 -3.40 9.85
N GLY A 12 -0.53 -4.25 9.62
CA GLY A 12 0.54 -4.00 8.64
C GLY A 12 -0.01 -3.88 7.20
N PHE A 13 -0.94 -4.77 6.82
CA PHE A 13 -1.56 -4.73 5.49
C PHE A 13 -2.38 -3.46 5.23
N PHE A 14 -3.03 -2.90 6.26
CA PHE A 14 -3.80 -1.65 6.15
C PHE A 14 -2.91 -0.40 6.05
N GLN A 15 -1.60 -0.52 6.29
CA GLN A 15 -0.64 0.57 6.07
C GLN A 15 -0.11 0.62 4.64
N LEU A 16 -0.17 -0.49 3.89
CA LEU A 16 0.30 -0.58 2.49
C LEU A 16 -0.37 0.43 1.53
N PRO A 17 -1.69 0.72 1.61
CA PRO A 17 -2.32 1.72 0.74
C PRO A 17 -1.78 3.15 0.93
N LYS A 18 -1.27 3.48 2.12
CA LYS A 18 -0.66 4.79 2.44
C LYS A 18 0.72 4.95 1.81
N THR A 19 1.35 3.84 1.42
CA THR A 19 2.70 3.81 0.85
C THR A 19 2.70 3.46 -0.63
N TYR A 20 1.56 3.07 -1.19
CA TYR A 20 1.34 2.82 -2.61
C TYR A 20 1.61 4.04 -3.50
N ASN A 21 1.83 3.80 -4.80
CA ASN A 21 2.04 4.89 -5.75
C ASN A 21 0.76 5.74 -5.86
N ASN A 22 0.85 7.01 -5.46
CA ASN A 22 -0.27 7.94 -5.43
C ASN A 22 -0.73 8.38 -6.82
N VAL A 23 0.00 8.04 -7.88
CA VAL A 23 -0.30 8.49 -9.26
C VAL A 23 -1.63 7.93 -9.76
N THR A 24 -1.88 6.62 -9.64
CA THR A 24 -3.13 6.02 -10.12
C THR A 24 -4.33 6.55 -9.34
N PHE A 25 -4.21 6.66 -8.01
CA PHE A 25 -5.24 7.26 -7.18
C PHE A 25 -5.44 8.76 -7.48
N GLY A 26 -4.36 9.49 -7.77
CA GLY A 26 -4.43 10.88 -8.20
C GLY A 26 -5.18 11.05 -9.51
N ILE A 27 -4.90 10.21 -10.51
CA ILE A 27 -5.65 10.19 -11.77
C ILE A 27 -7.13 9.88 -11.51
N THR A 28 -7.42 8.87 -10.67
CA THR A 28 -8.80 8.55 -10.29
C THR A 28 -9.48 9.75 -9.63
N LEU A 29 -8.83 10.42 -8.68
CA LEU A 29 -9.36 11.62 -8.04
C LEU A 29 -9.62 12.77 -9.03
N VAL A 30 -8.73 12.98 -9.99
CA VAL A 30 -8.91 14.01 -11.03
C VAL A 30 -10.17 13.70 -11.84
N ILE A 31 -10.31 12.47 -12.35
CA ILE A 31 -11.49 12.05 -13.11
C ILE A 31 -12.77 12.27 -12.29
N TRP A 32 -12.76 11.88 -11.02
CA TRP A 32 -13.90 12.08 -10.11
C TRP A 32 -14.23 13.55 -9.85
N SER A 33 -13.21 14.38 -9.66
CA SER A 33 -13.39 15.82 -9.45
C SER A 33 -13.98 16.50 -10.69
N THR A 34 -13.54 16.12 -11.89
CA THR A 34 -14.11 16.63 -13.15
C THR A 34 -15.57 16.20 -13.30
N SER A 35 -15.89 14.94 -13.00
CA SER A 35 -17.29 14.45 -13.03
C SER A 35 -18.18 15.17 -12.01
N MET A 36 -17.66 15.49 -10.81
CA MET A 36 -18.39 16.30 -9.83
C MET A 36 -18.69 17.70 -10.36
N ILE A 37 -17.70 18.37 -10.98
CA ILE A 37 -17.89 19.71 -11.54
C ILE A 37 -18.97 19.71 -12.63
N LEU A 38 -18.94 18.72 -13.53
CA LEU A 38 -19.92 18.60 -14.60
C LEU A 38 -21.34 18.39 -14.05
N ILE A 39 -21.52 17.49 -13.08
CA ILE A 39 -22.84 17.21 -12.50
C ILE A 39 -23.34 18.41 -11.68
N LEU A 40 -22.49 19.02 -10.85
CA LEU A 40 -22.87 20.21 -10.07
C LEU A 40 -23.10 21.46 -10.94
N GLY A 41 -22.58 21.48 -12.17
CA GLY A 41 -22.86 22.52 -13.15
C GLY A 41 -24.28 22.48 -13.70
N ILE A 42 -24.94 21.31 -13.68
CA ILE A 42 -26.30 21.14 -14.24
C ILE A 42 -27.33 22.02 -13.50
N PRO A 43 -27.42 22.03 -12.14
CA PRO A 43 -28.32 22.94 -11.43
C PRO A 43 -28.06 24.42 -11.72
N VAL A 44 -26.79 24.82 -11.85
CA VAL A 44 -26.41 26.21 -12.12
C VAL A 44 -26.86 26.62 -13.52
N LEU A 45 -26.65 25.75 -14.52
CA LEU A 45 -27.12 25.98 -15.88
C LEU A 45 -28.64 26.05 -15.94
N SER A 46 -29.35 25.08 -15.34
CA SER A 46 -30.81 25.08 -15.27
C SER A 46 -31.37 26.37 -14.66
N PHE A 47 -30.73 26.88 -13.60
CA PHE A 47 -31.09 28.15 -12.98
C PHE A 47 -30.87 29.35 -13.91
N LEU A 48 -29.74 29.41 -14.61
CA LEU A 48 -29.40 30.52 -15.52
C LEU A 48 -30.24 30.54 -16.79
N THR A 49 -30.61 29.37 -17.32
CA THR A 49 -31.40 29.24 -18.57
C THR A 49 -32.90 29.17 -18.33
N GLY A 50 -33.35 29.06 -17.07
CA GLY A 50 -34.76 28.86 -16.72
C GLY A 50 -35.32 27.52 -17.22
N THR A 51 -34.44 26.55 -17.49
CA THR A 51 -34.85 25.22 -17.95
C THR A 51 -35.13 24.30 -16.76
N GLU A 52 -36.06 23.38 -16.94
CA GLU A 52 -36.36 22.37 -15.92
C GLU A 52 -35.13 21.46 -15.68
N MET A 53 -34.99 20.99 -14.45
CA MET A 53 -33.92 20.05 -14.11
C MET A 53 -34.21 18.69 -14.74
N PRO A 54 -33.18 17.96 -15.23
CA PRO A 54 -33.36 16.60 -15.69
C PRO A 54 -33.95 15.71 -14.59
N GLU A 55 -34.99 14.94 -14.91
CA GLU A 55 -35.67 14.06 -13.95
C GLU A 55 -34.70 13.06 -13.28
N ASP A 56 -33.67 12.62 -14.02
CA ASP A 56 -32.68 11.66 -13.55
C ASP A 56 -31.50 12.29 -12.79
N TYR A 57 -31.48 13.62 -12.59
CA TYR A 57 -30.37 14.31 -11.93
C TYR A 57 -30.00 13.70 -10.57
N ALA A 58 -31.02 13.41 -9.74
CA ALA A 58 -30.82 12.81 -8.43
C ALA A 58 -30.19 11.40 -8.52
N LYS A 59 -30.53 10.62 -9.55
CA LYS A 59 -29.94 9.30 -9.77
C LYS A 59 -28.46 9.42 -10.15
N TYR A 60 -28.11 10.34 -11.04
CA TYR A 60 -26.72 10.59 -11.43
C TYR A 60 -25.87 11.03 -10.23
N LEU A 61 -26.39 11.94 -9.41
CA LEU A 61 -25.71 12.37 -8.19
C LEU A 61 -25.52 11.21 -7.20
N PHE A 62 -26.54 10.36 -7.03
CA PHE A 62 -26.44 9.18 -6.17
C PHE A 62 -25.35 8.21 -6.64
N PHE A 63 -25.33 7.85 -7.94
CA PHE A 63 -24.30 6.94 -8.48
C PHE A 63 -22.89 7.52 -8.38
N LEU A 64 -22.75 8.83 -8.56
CA LEU A 64 -21.49 9.54 -8.35
C LEU A 64 -21.02 9.35 -6.89
N ILE A 65 -21.83 9.75 -5.91
CA ILE A 65 -21.45 9.65 -4.50
C ILE A 65 -21.18 8.20 -4.10
N ALA A 66 -22.05 7.27 -4.50
CA ALA A 66 -21.91 5.85 -4.21
C ALA A 66 -20.62 5.26 -4.82
N GLY A 67 -20.27 5.62 -6.05
CA GLY A 67 -19.04 5.18 -6.69
C GLY A 67 -17.78 5.71 -6.00
N LEU A 68 -17.78 6.97 -5.55
CA LEU A 68 -16.65 7.54 -4.82
C LEU A 68 -16.45 6.84 -3.47
N VAL A 69 -17.54 6.63 -2.72
CA VAL A 69 -17.50 5.89 -1.45
C VAL A 69 -17.01 4.46 -1.68
N PHE A 70 -17.52 3.78 -2.71
CA PHE A 70 -17.09 2.43 -3.07
C PHE A 70 -15.59 2.37 -3.36
N LEU A 71 -15.03 3.32 -4.11
CA LEU A 71 -13.59 3.35 -4.40
C LEU A 71 -12.73 3.60 -3.16
N ILE A 72 -13.18 4.46 -2.25
CA ILE A 72 -12.50 4.70 -0.97
C ILE A 72 -12.48 3.41 -0.14
N LEU A 73 -13.62 2.71 -0.05
CA LEU A 73 -13.73 1.43 0.66
C LEU A 73 -12.90 0.33 0.00
N LEU A 74 -12.95 0.25 -1.34
CA LEU A 74 -12.20 -0.72 -2.12
C LEU A 74 -10.71 -0.61 -1.82
N ARG A 75 -10.16 0.61 -1.88
CA ARG A 75 -8.73 0.87 -1.66
C ARG A 75 -8.29 0.68 -0.21
N ASN A 76 -9.05 1.21 0.75
CA ASN A 76 -8.58 1.29 2.13
C ASN A 76 -9.01 0.10 3.00
N VAL A 77 -10.01 -0.67 2.56
CA VAL A 77 -10.58 -1.77 3.35
C VAL A 77 -10.55 -3.07 2.57
N ILE A 78 -11.18 -3.13 1.40
CA ILE A 78 -11.40 -4.39 0.68
C ILE A 78 -10.09 -4.98 0.16
N LEU A 79 -9.25 -4.20 -0.53
CA LEU A 79 -7.98 -4.67 -1.07
C LEU A 79 -6.99 -5.11 0.04
N PRO A 80 -6.75 -4.32 1.11
CA PRO A 80 -5.91 -4.75 2.23
C PRO A 80 -6.42 -6.01 2.91
N LEU A 81 -7.74 -6.11 3.14
CA LEU A 81 -8.35 -7.26 3.79
C LEU A 81 -8.24 -8.51 2.92
N SER A 82 -8.50 -8.40 1.62
CA SER A 82 -8.34 -9.49 0.67
C SER A 82 -6.89 -9.98 0.60
N ALA A 83 -5.92 -9.06 0.55
CA ALA A 83 -4.50 -9.39 0.56
C ALA A 83 -4.08 -10.10 1.86
N PHE A 84 -4.52 -9.60 3.02
CA PHE A 84 -4.28 -10.24 4.31
C PHE A 84 -4.88 -11.64 4.37
N ASN A 85 -6.17 -11.80 4.00
CA ASN A 85 -6.84 -13.10 4.05
C ASN A 85 -6.18 -14.13 3.12
N LYS A 86 -5.75 -13.70 1.92
CA LYS A 86 -5.02 -14.57 0.98
C LYS A 86 -3.67 -15.01 1.56
N TYR A 87 -2.95 -14.08 2.18
CA TYR A 87 -1.68 -14.37 2.83
C TYR A 87 -1.87 -15.31 4.03
N HIS A 88 -2.76 -14.97 4.96
CA HIS A 88 -3.01 -15.73 6.18
C HIS A 88 -3.58 -17.13 5.88
N LYS A 89 -4.38 -17.30 4.82
CA LYS A 89 -4.81 -18.63 4.36
C LYS A 89 -3.63 -19.49 3.89
N LYS A 90 -2.59 -18.91 3.28
CA LYS A 90 -1.43 -19.64 2.76
C LYS A 90 -0.38 -19.90 3.86
N PHE A 91 -0.17 -18.94 4.76
CA PHE A 91 0.97 -18.95 5.68
C PHE A 91 0.59 -18.89 7.17
N GLY A 92 -0.68 -18.69 7.53
CA GLY A 92 -1.10 -18.58 8.93
C GLY A 92 -0.44 -17.43 9.68
N ASP A 93 -0.17 -17.64 10.97
CA ASP A 93 0.55 -16.72 11.86
C ASP A 93 2.05 -17.06 11.97
N THR A 94 2.60 -17.64 10.91
CA THR A 94 4.02 -17.99 10.82
C THR A 94 4.93 -16.77 10.97
N GLN A 95 5.96 -16.93 11.80
CA GLN A 95 7.09 -16.02 11.86
C GLN A 95 7.93 -16.10 10.58
N ILE A 96 8.24 -14.94 10.02
CA ILE A 96 9.15 -14.80 8.90
C ILE A 96 10.49 -14.30 9.43
N TYR A 97 11.55 -15.04 9.11
CA TYR A 97 12.92 -14.68 9.47
C TYR A 97 13.57 -13.94 8.32
N TYR A 98 13.98 -12.71 8.59
CA TYR A 98 14.73 -11.87 7.67
C TYR A 98 16.18 -11.78 8.09
N GLU A 99 17.07 -11.86 7.10
CA GLU A 99 18.50 -11.66 7.28
C GLU A 99 19.01 -10.68 6.22
N PHE A 100 19.52 -9.53 6.67
CA PHE A 100 19.96 -8.43 5.83
C PHE A 100 21.48 -8.43 5.71
N GLY A 101 21.95 -8.64 4.48
CA GLY A 101 23.34 -8.47 4.07
C GLY A 101 23.56 -7.17 3.31
N GLU A 102 24.75 -7.03 2.71
CA GLU A 102 25.15 -5.82 1.99
C GLU A 102 24.47 -5.67 0.62
N GLU A 103 24.29 -6.77 -0.11
CA GLU A 103 23.77 -6.77 -1.50
C GLU A 103 22.27 -7.10 -1.59
N GLY A 104 21.70 -7.63 -0.52
CA GLY A 104 20.32 -8.07 -0.47
C GLY A 104 19.92 -8.63 0.89
N PHE A 105 18.78 -9.29 0.91
CA PHE A 105 18.27 -9.96 2.10
C PHE A 105 17.69 -11.32 1.74
N THR A 106 17.70 -12.22 2.71
CA THR A 106 16.96 -13.48 2.63
C THR A 106 15.75 -13.41 3.54
N CYS A 107 14.72 -14.17 3.17
CA CYS A 107 13.46 -14.26 3.86
C CYS A 107 13.09 -15.75 3.91
N VAL A 108 13.07 -16.31 5.12
CA VAL A 108 12.66 -17.69 5.36
C VAL A 108 11.29 -17.67 6.02
N GLN A 109 10.34 -18.32 5.37
CA GLN A 109 8.96 -18.41 5.84
C GLN A 109 8.55 -19.87 5.97
N ASN A 110 8.20 -20.29 7.19
CA ASN A 110 7.84 -21.67 7.52
C ASN A 110 6.34 -21.80 7.86
N GLY A 111 5.51 -22.04 6.84
CA GLY A 111 4.07 -22.25 6.98
C GLY A 111 3.70 -23.72 7.28
N ASN A 112 2.40 -23.98 7.41
CA ASN A 112 1.83 -25.33 7.60
C ASN A 112 2.22 -26.28 6.46
N GLY A 113 3.37 -26.95 6.58
CA GLY A 113 3.92 -27.90 5.61
C GLY A 113 4.64 -27.27 4.41
N PHE A 114 4.96 -25.96 4.44
CA PHE A 114 5.65 -25.28 3.34
C PHE A 114 6.78 -24.39 3.88
N SER A 115 7.99 -24.53 3.34
CA SER A 115 9.11 -23.62 3.64
C SER A 115 9.48 -22.89 2.35
N GLU A 116 9.41 -21.56 2.39
CA GLU A 116 9.81 -20.71 1.27
C GLU A 116 11.06 -19.93 1.70
N ASN A 117 12.17 -20.15 1.00
CA ASN A 117 13.40 -19.38 1.17
C ASN A 117 13.57 -18.47 -0.05
N ILE A 118 13.43 -17.17 0.18
CA ILE A 118 13.50 -16.14 -0.86
C ILE A 118 14.75 -15.31 -0.62
N ALA A 119 15.67 -15.32 -1.57
CA ALA A 119 16.79 -14.38 -1.62
C ALA A 119 16.46 -13.25 -2.60
N LEU A 120 16.50 -12.00 -2.13
CA LEU A 120 16.21 -10.82 -2.95
C LEU A 120 17.34 -9.80 -2.86
N SER A 121 17.89 -9.42 -4.01
CA SER A 121 18.86 -8.32 -4.09
C SER A 121 18.15 -6.97 -4.02
N TYR A 122 18.81 -5.98 -3.41
CA TYR A 122 18.31 -4.61 -3.33
C TYR A 122 18.09 -3.97 -4.71
N ASN A 123 18.83 -4.38 -5.75
CA ASN A 123 18.67 -3.85 -7.10
C ASN A 123 17.29 -4.16 -7.70
N LYS A 124 16.63 -5.25 -7.27
CA LYS A 124 15.29 -5.68 -7.67
C LYS A 124 14.17 -4.93 -6.94
N LEU A 125 14.51 -4.07 -5.98
CA LEU A 125 13.54 -3.22 -5.31
C LEU A 125 13.27 -1.97 -6.14
N ASP A 126 11.98 -1.66 -6.32
CA ASP A 126 11.52 -0.42 -6.94
C ASP A 126 11.73 0.77 -5.99
N LYS A 127 11.40 0.57 -4.71
CA LYS A 127 11.51 1.60 -3.67
C LYS A 127 11.64 1.00 -2.27
N VAL A 128 12.24 1.77 -1.38
CA VAL A 128 12.20 1.53 0.07
C VAL A 128 11.66 2.77 0.75
N ILE A 129 10.68 2.59 1.64
CA ILE A 129 10.13 3.66 2.46
C ILE A 129 10.40 3.35 3.92
N GLU A 130 11.14 4.23 4.60
CA GLU A 130 11.21 4.24 6.05
C GLU A 130 10.11 5.15 6.62
N THR A 131 9.41 4.65 7.62
CA THR A 131 8.48 5.41 8.45
C THR A 131 8.99 5.45 9.89
N LYS A 132 8.29 6.16 10.79
CA LYS A 132 8.62 6.15 12.22
C LYS A 132 8.69 4.73 12.79
N GLU A 133 7.80 3.83 12.37
CA GLU A 133 7.61 2.51 12.98
C GLU A 133 8.08 1.33 12.10
N TYR A 134 8.14 1.50 10.78
CA TYR A 134 8.36 0.39 9.83
C TYR A 134 9.30 0.73 8.69
N PHE A 135 9.98 -0.29 8.16
CA PHE A 135 10.61 -0.29 6.84
C PHE A 135 9.73 -1.05 5.84
N LEU A 136 9.50 -0.45 4.67
CA LEU A 136 8.70 -1.03 3.59
C LEU A 136 9.57 -1.23 2.36
N LEU A 137 9.81 -2.49 1.99
CA LEU A 137 10.67 -2.87 0.86
C LEU A 137 9.77 -3.35 -0.27
N SER A 138 9.62 -2.54 -1.33
CA SER A 138 8.72 -2.84 -2.44
C SER A 138 9.49 -3.37 -3.66
N PRO A 139 9.41 -4.68 -3.97
CA PRO A 139 9.96 -5.23 -5.21
C PRO A 139 9.19 -4.78 -6.46
N ARG A 140 7.87 -4.55 -6.33
CA ARG A 140 7.00 -4.00 -7.38
C ARG A 140 5.92 -3.11 -6.80
N SER A 141 5.32 -2.29 -7.65
CA SER A 141 4.02 -1.65 -7.35
C SER A 141 2.97 -2.74 -7.09
N GLY A 142 2.53 -2.91 -5.85
CA GLY A 142 1.59 -3.98 -5.49
C GLY A 142 1.91 -4.63 -4.17
N SER A 143 3.20 -4.79 -3.89
CA SER A 143 3.71 -5.62 -2.81
C SER A 143 4.81 -4.89 -2.05
N ALA A 144 4.85 -5.13 -0.75
CA ALA A 144 5.96 -4.68 0.08
C ALA A 144 6.19 -5.67 1.21
N TYR A 145 7.45 -5.95 1.49
CA TYR A 145 7.85 -6.56 2.75
C TYR A 145 7.85 -5.48 3.82
N THR A 146 7.17 -5.73 4.95
CA THR A 146 6.99 -4.75 6.02
C THR A 146 7.74 -5.22 7.25
N ILE A 147 8.82 -4.56 7.64
CA ILE A 147 9.57 -4.90 8.86
C ILE A 147 9.32 -3.81 9.89
N ALA A 148 8.69 -4.14 11.01
CA ALA A 148 8.61 -3.17 12.12
C ALA A 148 9.99 -3.01 12.74
N LYS A 149 10.31 -1.80 13.20
CA LYS A 149 11.57 -1.55 13.91
C LYS A 149 11.67 -2.33 15.22
N THR A 150 10.52 -2.66 15.81
CA THR A 150 10.39 -3.51 17.00
C THR A 150 10.64 -4.99 16.71
N ASP A 151 10.59 -5.41 15.44
CA ASP A 151 10.74 -6.80 15.04
C ASP A 151 12.21 -7.16 14.75
N ILE A 152 13.12 -6.19 14.87
CA ILE A 152 14.57 -6.39 14.69
C ILE A 152 15.12 -7.07 15.95
N THR A 153 15.63 -8.29 15.78
CA THR A 153 16.13 -9.14 16.87
C THR A 153 17.64 -9.08 17.02
N GLU A 154 18.37 -8.91 15.92
CA GLU A 154 19.83 -8.70 15.91
C GLU A 154 20.19 -7.45 15.09
N GLY A 155 21.06 -6.61 15.64
CA GLY A 155 21.43 -5.32 15.07
C GLY A 155 20.50 -4.19 15.53
N THR A 156 20.55 -3.05 14.83
CA THR A 156 19.71 -1.87 15.14
C THR A 156 18.90 -1.38 13.94
N PRO A 157 17.77 -0.70 14.16
CA PRO A 157 17.07 0.02 13.09
C PRO A 157 17.99 0.99 12.31
N GLU A 158 18.94 1.61 13.01
CA GLU A 158 19.93 2.54 12.46
C GLU A 158 20.90 1.83 11.51
N GLU A 159 21.36 0.62 11.86
CA GLU A 159 22.19 -0.21 10.99
C GLU A 159 21.43 -0.60 9.73
N LEU A 160 20.19 -1.07 9.87
CA LEU A 160 19.35 -1.43 8.72
C LEU A 160 19.08 -0.21 7.82
N ARG A 161 18.80 0.95 8.42
CA ARG A 161 18.69 2.23 7.71
C ARG A 161 19.97 2.52 6.92
N GLY A 162 21.14 2.32 7.53
CA GLY A 162 22.44 2.51 6.89
C GLY A 162 22.62 1.63 5.65
N ILE A 163 22.33 0.34 5.78
CA ILE A 163 22.39 -0.64 4.69
C ILE A 163 21.44 -0.23 3.56
N LEU A 164 20.16 -0.04 3.88
CA LEU A 164 19.13 0.27 2.88
C LEU A 164 19.40 1.60 2.19
N ARG A 165 19.82 2.63 2.92
CA ARG A 165 20.12 3.94 2.34
C ARG A 165 21.33 3.89 1.40
N ARG A 166 22.37 3.13 1.74
CA ARG A 166 23.56 2.94 0.90
C ARG A 166 23.21 2.18 -0.38
N SER A 167 22.50 1.06 -0.26
CA SER A 167 22.22 0.18 -1.41
C SER A 167 21.10 0.72 -2.32
N MET A 168 20.13 1.47 -1.79
CA MET A 168 18.99 1.98 -2.57
C MET A 168 19.18 3.40 -3.09
N GLY A 169 20.04 4.22 -2.48
CA GLY A 169 20.29 5.61 -2.89
C GLY A 169 19.00 6.42 -3.08
N LYS A 170 18.76 6.91 -4.30
CA LYS A 170 17.57 7.72 -4.67
C LYS A 170 16.23 6.97 -4.52
N LYS A 171 16.24 5.63 -4.51
CA LYS A 171 15.04 4.79 -4.30
C LYS A 171 14.62 4.70 -2.84
N TYR A 172 15.47 5.16 -1.92
CA TYR A 172 15.20 5.24 -0.49
C TYR A 172 14.48 6.54 -0.14
N LYS A 173 13.35 6.47 0.57
CA LYS A 173 12.58 7.63 1.01
C LYS A 173 12.22 7.52 2.49
N VAL A 174 12.32 8.64 3.21
CA VAL A 174 11.84 8.76 4.59
C VAL A 174 10.51 9.50 4.57
N LYS A 175 9.52 8.99 5.31
CA LYS A 175 8.18 9.57 5.44
C LYS A 175 7.76 9.70 6.91
#